data_AF-A0AAV0NTD8-F1
#
_entry.id   AF-A0AAV0NTD8-F1
#
_cell.length_a   1.000
_cell.length_b   1.000
_cell.length_c   1.000
_cell.angle_alpha   90.00
_cell.angle_beta   90.00
_cell.angle_gamma   90.00
#
_symmetry.space_group_name_H-M   'P 1'
#
loop_
_entity.id
_entity.type
_entity.pdbx_description
1 polymer ?
#
loop_
_entity_poly.entity_id
_entity_poly.type
_entity_poly.pdbx_seq_one_letter_code
_entity_poly.pdbx_strand_id
1 'polypeptide(L)'
;MKGKKIMFVGDSLSMNQYESLLCMLHAAAPNSNITRLAREWIRSVTLWDYGVSIMLFTSHYLVDIQQDKIGRRVLNLGSVSSGNLWKQMDVLIFNTWLWWYRKGPKQGYVMYAFGSSPNSNKNRKRCTNYHVDYAISDGITFEMGRSYLRT
;
A
#
# COMPACT_ATOMS: atom_id res chain seq x y z
N MET A 1 -18.43 11.80 6.81
CA MET A 1 -16.98 11.55 7.02
C MET A 1 -16.47 11.91 8.42
N LYS A 2 -17.23 12.59 9.29
CA LYS A 2 -16.79 12.90 10.67
C LYS A 2 -16.33 11.64 11.41
N GLY A 3 -15.20 11.72 12.12
CA GLY A 3 -14.66 10.60 12.89
C GLY A 3 -14.00 9.48 12.08
N LYS A 4 -13.78 9.66 10.78
CA LYS A 4 -13.30 8.59 9.88
C LYS A 4 -11.80 8.66 9.60
N LYS A 5 -11.20 7.48 9.41
CA LYS A 5 -9.82 7.30 8.98
C LYS A 5 -9.78 6.85 7.52
N ILE A 6 -9.16 7.67 6.69
CA ILE A 6 -9.00 7.43 5.25
C ILE A 6 -7.52 7.16 4.99
N MET A 7 -7.20 6.12 4.23
CA MET A 7 -5.82 5.80 3.87
C MET A 7 -5.68 5.58 2.36
N PHE A 8 -4.78 6.36 1.76
CA PHE A 8 -4.25 6.09 0.43
C PHE A 8 -3.10 5.10 0.56
N VAL A 9 -3.08 4.04 -0.22
CA VAL A 9 -2.01 3.04 -0.24
C VAL A 9 -1.49 2.90 -1.66
N GLY A 10 -0.23 3.25 -1.89
CA GLY A 10 0.29 3.17 -3.25
C GLY A 10 1.57 3.92 -3.54
N ASP A 11 1.76 4.24 -4.81
CA ASP A 11 2.94 4.92 -5.33
C ASP A 11 2.79 6.46 -5.37
N SER A 12 3.61 7.13 -6.18
CA SER A 12 3.58 8.58 -6.35
C SER A 12 2.21 9.11 -6.79
N LEU A 13 1.40 8.32 -7.50
CA LEU A 13 0.06 8.77 -7.88
C LEU A 13 -0.88 8.85 -6.67
N SER A 14 -0.77 7.91 -5.72
CA SER A 14 -1.47 8.01 -4.43
C SER A 14 -1.02 9.23 -3.62
N MET A 15 0.26 9.60 -3.68
CA MET A 15 0.74 10.84 -3.04
C MET A 15 0.03 12.07 -3.62
N ASN A 16 -0.04 12.19 -4.95
CA ASN A 16 -0.71 13.32 -5.60
C ASN A 16 -2.20 13.38 -5.23
N GLN A 17 -2.88 12.23 -5.18
CA GLN A 17 -4.30 12.16 -4.77
C GLN A 17 -4.48 12.57 -3.31
N TYR A 18 -3.61 12.08 -2.42
CA TYR A 18 -3.57 12.45 -1.02
C TYR A 18 -3.38 13.95 -0.84
N GLU A 19 -2.37 14.55 -1.49
CA GLU A 19 -2.11 15.99 -1.41
C GLU A 19 -3.25 16.83 -1.98
N SER A 20 -3.82 16.42 -3.12
CA SER A 20 -4.97 17.07 -3.73
C SER A 20 -6.17 17.10 -2.77
N LEU A 21 -6.47 15.98 -2.10
CA LEU A 21 -7.54 15.93 -1.10
C LEU A 21 -7.26 16.84 0.09
N LEU A 22 -6.02 16.87 0.59
CA LEU A 22 -5.64 17.75 1.68
C LEU A 22 -5.84 19.23 1.31
N CYS A 23 -5.49 19.63 0.08
CA CYS A 23 -5.72 20.99 -0.40
C CYS A 23 -7.22 21.35 -0.45
N MET A 24 -8.07 20.44 -0.96
CA MET A 24 -9.52 20.66 -0.97
C MET A 24 -10.09 20.81 0.45
N LEU A 25 -9.61 20.00 1.39
CA LEU A 25 -10.06 20.06 2.78
C LEU A 25 -9.55 21.31 3.50
N HIS A 26 -8.33 21.73 3.20
CA HIS A 26 -7.82 22.99 3.72
C HIS A 26 -8.63 24.18 3.18
N ALA A 27 -9.01 24.18 1.90
CA ALA A 27 -9.87 25.22 1.33
C ALA A 27 -11.27 25.23 1.96
N ALA A 28 -11.85 24.05 2.23
CA ALA A 28 -13.18 23.93 2.85
C ALA A 28 -13.17 24.23 4.36
N ALA A 29 -12.06 24.00 5.05
CA ALA A 29 -11.89 24.20 6.50
C ALA A 29 -10.53 24.86 6.83
N PRO A 30 -10.33 26.13 6.44
CA PRO A 30 -9.02 26.80 6.50
C PRO A 30 -8.50 27.00 7.91
N ASN A 31 -9.40 27.18 8.88
CA ASN A 31 -9.07 27.42 10.29
C ASN A 31 -9.11 26.14 11.13
N SER A 32 -9.15 24.96 10.50
CA SER A 32 -9.23 23.71 11.26
C SER A 32 -7.96 23.43 12.05
N ASN A 33 -8.11 22.88 13.24
CA ASN A 33 -6.97 22.43 14.04
C ASN A 33 -6.38 21.16 13.41
N ILE A 34 -5.18 21.29 12.84
CA ILE A 34 -4.51 20.23 12.07
C ILE A 34 -3.24 19.76 12.75
N THR A 35 -3.06 18.44 12.86
CA THR A 35 -1.77 17.81 13.16
C THR A 35 -1.26 17.02 11.97
N ARG A 36 0.04 17.16 11.68
CA ARG A 36 0.73 16.43 10.61
C ARG A 36 1.79 15.53 11.21
N LEU A 37 1.88 14.29 10.73
CA LEU A 37 2.92 13.34 11.08
C LEU A 37 3.49 12.74 9.79
N ALA A 38 4.81 12.62 9.73
CA ALA A 38 5.51 11.94 8.65
C ALA A 38 6.56 11.01 9.25
N ARG A 39 6.50 9.74 8.90
CA ARG A 39 7.43 8.68 9.34
C ARG A 39 7.69 7.74 8.19
N GLU A 40 8.92 7.68 7.70
CA GLU A 40 9.34 6.74 6.64
C GLU A 40 8.32 6.63 5.49
N TRP A 41 7.53 5.55 5.43
CA TRP A 41 6.52 5.25 4.42
C TRP A 41 5.09 5.71 4.77
N ILE A 42 4.86 6.31 5.94
CA ILE A 42 3.56 6.79 6.40
C ILE A 42 3.56 8.32 6.55
N ARG A 43 2.57 8.98 5.94
CA ARG A 43 2.23 10.38 6.21
C ARG A 43 0.79 10.45 6.68
N SER A 44 0.47 11.34 7.61
CA SER A 44 -0.90 11.53 8.06
C SER A 44 -1.19 12.98 8.43
N VAL A 45 -2.40 13.41 8.14
CA VAL A 45 -2.98 14.68 8.59
C VAL A 45 -4.28 14.39 9.33
N THR A 46 -4.43 14.95 10.53
CA THR A 46 -5.68 14.84 11.30
C THR A 46 -6.28 16.22 11.50
N LEU A 47 -7.56 16.37 11.11
CA LEU A 47 -8.39 17.55 11.34
C LEU A 47 -9.21 17.28 12.61
N TRP A 48 -8.77 17.82 13.74
CA TRP A 48 -9.32 17.49 15.06
C TRP A 48 -10.77 17.92 15.25
N ASP A 49 -11.16 19.07 14.70
CA ASP A 49 -12.54 19.60 14.80
C ASP A 49 -13.58 18.65 14.19
N TYR A 50 -13.13 17.83 13.23
CA TYR A 50 -13.95 16.84 12.53
C TYR A 50 -13.61 15.40 12.92
N GLY A 51 -12.57 15.19 13.73
CA GLY A 51 -12.03 13.86 14.02
C GLY A 51 -11.66 13.06 12.77
N VAL A 52 -11.28 13.73 11.68
CA VAL A 52 -10.95 13.08 10.40
C VAL A 52 -9.45 12.92 10.28
N SER A 53 -8.98 11.70 10.01
CA SER A 53 -7.57 11.43 9.73
C SER A 53 -7.41 10.94 8.30
N ILE A 54 -6.47 11.55 7.58
CA ILE A 54 -6.12 11.19 6.21
C ILE A 54 -4.68 10.74 6.22
N MET A 55 -4.45 9.55 5.71
CA MET A 55 -3.15 8.89 5.74
C MET A 55 -2.71 8.53 4.33
N LEU A 56 -1.41 8.53 4.11
CA LEU A 56 -0.75 7.95 2.97
C LEU A 56 0.20 6.87 3.47
N PHE A 57 0.07 5.66 2.93
CA PHE A 57 1.00 4.56 3.08
C PHE A 57 1.69 4.30 1.73
N THR A 58 2.96 4.63 1.63
CA THR A 58 3.74 4.43 0.41
C THR A 58 4.08 2.95 0.24
N SER A 59 3.45 2.30 -0.74
CA SER A 59 3.73 0.93 -1.13
C SER A 59 3.65 0.81 -2.65
N HIS A 60 4.80 0.66 -3.30
CA HIS A 60 4.87 0.67 -4.76
C HIS A 60 4.15 -0.51 -5.43
N TYR A 61 4.11 -1.67 -4.76
CA TYR A 61 3.58 -2.92 -5.32
C TYR A 61 2.46 -3.54 -4.47
N LEU A 62 2.03 -2.86 -3.39
CA LEU A 62 1.03 -3.30 -2.42
C LEU A 62 1.36 -4.60 -1.64
N VAL A 63 2.36 -5.36 -2.07
CA VAL A 63 2.82 -6.59 -1.43
C VAL A 63 4.25 -6.45 -0.91
N ASP A 64 4.65 -7.39 -0.06
CA ASP A 64 5.96 -7.34 0.59
C ASP A 64 7.10 -7.63 -0.39
N ILE A 65 8.21 -6.89 -0.26
CA ILE A 65 9.49 -7.24 -0.87
C ILE A 65 10.41 -7.76 0.23
N GLN A 66 10.92 -8.97 0.04
CA GLN A 66 11.82 -9.64 0.98
C GLN A 66 13.15 -9.95 0.31
N GLN A 67 14.23 -10.06 1.08
CA GLN A 67 15.50 -10.54 0.56
C GLN A 67 15.59 -12.06 0.75
N ASP A 68 16.06 -12.77 -0.29
CA ASP A 68 16.37 -14.19 -0.15
C ASP A 68 17.73 -14.42 0.54
N LYS A 69 18.08 -15.69 0.77
CA LYS A 69 19.34 -16.11 1.41
C LYS A 69 20.61 -15.59 0.70
N ILE A 70 20.51 -15.12 -0.54
CA ILE A 70 21.63 -14.63 -1.36
C ILE A 70 21.46 -13.11 -1.62
N GLY A 71 20.59 -12.44 -0.86
CA GLY A 71 20.38 -10.98 -0.93
C GLY A 71 19.54 -10.50 -2.11
N ARG A 72 18.92 -11.38 -2.90
CA ARG A 72 18.07 -10.96 -4.02
C ARG A 72 16.72 -10.49 -3.51
N ARG A 73 16.25 -9.35 -4.01
CA ARG A 73 14.92 -8.80 -3.72
C ARG A 73 13.84 -9.62 -4.43
N VAL A 74 12.95 -10.23 -3.66
CA VAL A 74 11.84 -11.08 -4.11
C VAL A 74 10.54 -10.39 -3.75
N LEU A 75 9.68 -10.18 -4.75
CA LEU A 75 8.32 -9.71 -4.57
C LEU A 75 7.43 -10.88 -4.13
N ASN A 76 6.87 -10.82 -2.93
CA ASN A 76 6.04 -11.88 -2.38
C ASN A 76 4.56 -11.58 -2.58
N LEU A 77 3.96 -12.16 -3.61
CA LEU A 77 2.57 -11.88 -4.00
C LEU A 77 1.54 -12.42 -3.00
N GLY A 78 1.95 -13.34 -2.12
CA GLY A 78 1.08 -13.90 -1.08
C GLY A 78 1.22 -13.24 0.28
N SER A 79 1.92 -12.12 0.39
CA SER A 79 2.23 -11.48 1.67
C SER A 79 1.97 -9.97 1.64
N VAL A 80 1.14 -9.55 2.59
CA VAL A 80 0.79 -8.15 2.83
C VAL A 80 0.95 -7.89 4.32
N SER A 81 2.19 -7.79 4.80
CA SER A 81 2.50 -7.61 6.23
C SER A 81 1.85 -6.35 6.82
N SER A 82 1.59 -5.35 5.98
CA SER A 82 0.94 -4.09 6.35
C SER A 82 -0.58 -4.18 6.46
N GLY A 83 -1.20 -5.32 6.14
CA GLY A 83 -2.66 -5.48 6.12
C GLY A 83 -3.32 -5.20 7.48
N ASN A 84 -2.63 -5.48 8.60
CA ASN A 84 -3.13 -5.18 9.94
C ASN A 84 -3.31 -3.68 10.21
N LEU A 85 -2.48 -2.83 9.59
CA LEU A 85 -2.65 -1.38 9.66
C LEU A 85 -3.85 -0.94 8.81
N TRP A 86 -4.00 -1.52 7.61
CA TRP A 86 -5.07 -1.15 6.68
C TRP A 86 -6.45 -1.50 7.23
N LYS A 87 -6.56 -2.61 7.96
CA LYS A 87 -7.80 -3.05 8.64
C LYS A 87 -8.32 -2.05 9.69
N GLN A 88 -7.50 -1.11 10.15
CA GLN A 88 -7.90 -0.08 11.09
C GLN A 88 -8.53 1.15 10.42
N MET A 89 -8.60 1.17 9.09
CA MET A 89 -9.10 2.28 8.29
C MET A 89 -10.56 2.08 7.92
N ASP A 90 -11.33 3.16 7.92
CA ASP A 90 -12.72 3.14 7.46
C ASP A 90 -12.80 3.16 5.92
N VAL A 91 -11.85 3.84 5.28
CA VAL A 91 -11.78 3.96 3.82
C VAL A 91 -10.35 3.70 3.36
N LEU A 92 -10.20 2.78 2.40
CA LEU A 92 -8.93 2.46 1.75
C LEU A 92 -9.00 2.80 0.27
N ILE A 93 -7.97 3.47 -0.22
CA ILE A 93 -7.83 3.87 -1.62
C ILE A 93 -6.50 3.34 -2.13
N PHE A 94 -6.54 2.27 -2.92
CA PHE A 94 -5.36 1.62 -3.45
C PHE A 94 -5.00 2.16 -4.84
N ASN A 95 -3.70 2.35 -5.09
CA ASN A 95 -3.17 2.59 -6.43
C ASN A 95 -1.80 1.92 -6.59
N THR A 96 -1.61 1.16 -7.65
CA THR A 96 -0.30 0.64 -8.04
C THR A 96 -0.25 0.46 -9.54
N TRP A 97 0.69 1.13 -10.21
CA TRP A 97 0.85 0.97 -11.65
C TRP A 97 2.25 1.35 -12.14
N LEU A 98 2.73 2.53 -11.76
CA LEU A 98 3.92 3.13 -12.37
C LEU A 98 5.19 2.29 -12.15
N TRP A 99 5.29 1.61 -11.01
CA TRP A 99 6.49 0.88 -10.62
C TRP A 99 6.63 -0.48 -11.30
N TRP A 100 5.54 -1.05 -11.84
CA TRP A 100 5.55 -2.33 -12.53
C TRP A 100 6.38 -2.32 -13.82
N TYR A 101 6.49 -1.15 -14.47
CA TYR A 101 7.21 -0.99 -15.72
C TYR A 101 8.68 -0.57 -15.55
N ARG A 102 9.17 -0.41 -14.31
CA ARG A 102 10.57 -0.05 -14.05
C ARG A 102 11.48 -1.22 -14.42
N LYS A 103 12.51 -0.93 -15.22
CA LYS A 103 13.55 -1.91 -15.63
C LYS A 103 14.94 -1.43 -15.21
N GLY A 104 15.88 -2.37 -15.19
CA GLY A 104 17.29 -2.09 -14.90
C GLY A 104 17.49 -1.66 -13.43
N PRO A 105 18.39 -0.70 -13.15
CA PRO A 105 18.73 -0.30 -11.78
C PRO A 105 17.55 0.24 -10.96
N LYS A 106 16.47 0.69 -11.62
CA LYS A 106 15.26 1.22 -10.96
C LYS A 106 14.23 0.14 -10.62
N GLN A 107 14.46 -1.12 -11.03
CA GLN A 107 13.57 -2.22 -10.73
C GLN A 107 13.72 -2.64 -9.26
N GLY A 108 12.60 -2.65 -8.52
CA GLY A 108 12.61 -2.89 -7.08
C GLY A 108 12.75 -4.37 -6.66
N TYR A 109 12.73 -5.30 -7.61
CA TYR A 109 12.75 -6.74 -7.34
C TYR A 109 13.29 -7.49 -8.56
N VAL A 110 13.84 -8.69 -8.35
CA VAL A 110 14.42 -9.52 -9.42
C VAL A 110 13.55 -10.76 -9.70
N MET A 111 12.82 -11.21 -8.69
CA MET A 111 11.98 -12.42 -8.74
C MET A 111 10.62 -12.11 -8.12
N TYR A 112 9.59 -12.87 -8.50
CA TYR A 112 8.35 -12.95 -7.75
C TYR A 112 8.13 -14.37 -7.23
N ALA A 113 7.49 -14.47 -6.06
CA ALA A 113 7.12 -15.71 -5.42
C ALA A 113 5.62 -15.73 -5.11
N PHE A 114 5.00 -16.89 -5.31
CA PHE A 114 3.63 -17.15 -4.89
C PHE A 114 3.61 -17.93 -3.58
N GLY A 115 2.72 -17.53 -2.67
CA GLY A 115 2.51 -18.16 -1.37
C GLY A 115 3.55 -17.82 -0.31
N SER A 116 3.36 -18.35 0.89
CA SER A 116 4.05 -17.93 2.12
C SER A 116 5.54 -18.32 2.22
N SER A 117 6.08 -19.07 1.24
CA SER A 117 7.47 -19.55 1.29
C SER A 117 8.30 -18.99 0.13
N PRO A 118 8.87 -17.78 0.29
CA PRO A 118 9.71 -17.17 -0.71
C PRO A 118 11.01 -17.94 -0.96
N ASN A 119 11.41 -18.89 -0.10
CA ASN A 119 12.66 -19.66 -0.19
C ASN A 119 12.55 -20.99 -0.97
N SER A 120 11.36 -21.38 -1.41
CA SER A 120 11.21 -22.54 -2.29
C SER A 120 11.50 -22.18 -3.74
N ASN A 121 12.51 -22.79 -4.36
CA ASN A 121 12.83 -22.60 -5.79
C ASN A 121 11.66 -22.99 -6.72
N LYS A 122 10.74 -23.86 -6.26
CA LYS A 122 9.60 -24.34 -7.07
C LYS A 122 8.54 -23.25 -7.35
N ASN A 123 8.51 -22.18 -6.56
CA ASN A 123 7.47 -21.13 -6.64
C ASN A 123 8.00 -19.78 -7.14
N ARG A 124 9.28 -19.72 -7.57
CA ARG A 124 9.92 -18.49 -8.05
C ARG A 124 9.86 -18.44 -9.56
N LYS A 125 9.36 -17.34 -10.10
CA LYS A 125 9.41 -17.07 -11.54
C LYS A 125 10.16 -15.77 -11.79
N ARG A 126 10.87 -15.72 -12.91
CA ARG A 126 11.55 -14.52 -13.38
C ARG A 126 10.50 -13.54 -13.91
N CYS A 127 10.67 -12.26 -13.63
CA CYS A 127 9.74 -11.21 -14.02
C CYS A 127 9.48 -11.21 -15.53
N THR A 128 8.23 -11.49 -15.92
CA THR A 128 7.71 -11.31 -17.28
C THR A 128 6.45 -10.46 -17.17
N ASN A 129 6.35 -9.40 -17.97
CA ASN A 129 5.52 -8.19 -17.74
C ASN A 129 3.98 -8.36 -17.75
N TYR A 130 3.41 -9.55 -17.65
CA TYR A 130 2.00 -9.74 -18.04
C TYR A 130 1.08 -10.45 -17.05
N HIS A 131 1.55 -10.95 -15.90
CA HIS A 131 0.71 -11.83 -15.05
C HIS A 131 0.64 -11.44 -13.56
N VAL A 132 1.01 -10.21 -13.19
CA VAL A 132 1.13 -9.85 -11.76
C VAL A 132 -0.07 -9.07 -11.22
N ASP A 133 -0.81 -8.36 -12.09
CA ASP A 133 -1.92 -7.49 -11.66
C ASP A 133 -3.06 -8.28 -10.99
N TYR A 134 -3.46 -9.43 -11.55
CA TYR A 134 -4.50 -10.29 -10.97
C TYR A 134 -4.12 -10.85 -9.59
N ALA A 135 -2.84 -11.21 -9.40
CA ALA A 135 -2.38 -11.82 -8.16
C ALA A 135 -2.41 -10.84 -6.97
N ILE A 136 -2.28 -9.53 -7.23
CA ILE A 136 -2.33 -8.49 -6.19
C ILE A 136 -3.76 -8.28 -5.71
N SER A 137 -4.73 -8.21 -6.64
CA SER A 137 -6.15 -8.11 -6.29
C SER A 137 -6.56 -9.27 -5.40
N ASP A 138 -6.19 -10.50 -5.79
CA ASP A 138 -6.50 -11.70 -5.01
C ASP A 138 -5.82 -11.69 -3.63
N GLY A 139 -4.56 -11.23 -3.54
CA GLY A 139 -3.84 -11.09 -2.26
C GLY A 139 -4.49 -10.07 -1.33
N ILE A 140 -4.90 -8.90 -1.85
CA ILE A 140 -5.60 -7.86 -1.08
C ILE A 140 -6.97 -8.37 -0.65
N THR A 141 -7.74 -8.97 -1.56
CA THR A 141 -9.06 -9.54 -1.27
C THR A 141 -8.95 -10.67 -0.24
N PHE A 142 -7.93 -11.52 -0.32
CA PHE A 142 -7.71 -12.59 0.66
C PHE A 142 -7.39 -12.04 2.06
N GLU A 143 -6.48 -11.06 2.15
CA GLU A 143 -6.05 -10.50 3.42
C GLU A 143 -7.14 -9.64 4.08
N MET A 144 -7.90 -8.89 3.28
CA MET A 144 -9.04 -8.09 3.74
C MET A 144 -10.29 -8.95 4.00
N GLY A 145 -10.51 -10.02 3.22
CA GLY A 145 -11.66 -10.92 3.32
C GLY A 145 -11.62 -11.86 4.54
N ARG A 146 -10.42 -12.26 5.01
CA ARG A 146 -10.27 -13.02 6.27
C ARG A 146 -10.85 -12.30 7.50
N SER A 147 -11.01 -10.99 7.44
CA SER A 147 -11.61 -10.20 8.54
C SER A 147 -13.14 -10.22 8.55
N TYR A 148 -13.80 -10.45 7.40
CA TYR A 148 -15.26 -10.54 7.33
C TYR A 148 -15.82 -11.92 7.73
N LEU A 149 -14.98 -12.95 7.77
CA LEU A 149 -15.34 -14.32 8.19
C LEU A 149 -14.97 -14.62 9.67
N ARG A 150 -14.57 -13.60 10.44
CA ARG A 150 -14.29 -13.68 11.88
C ARG A 150 -15.24 -12.81 12.71
N THR A 151 -16.52 -12.82 12.35
CA THR A 151 -17.66 -12.35 13.15
C THR A 151 -18.68 -13.46 13.16
#